data_AF-A0A434FFR4-F1
#
_entry.id   AF-A0A434FFR4-F1
#
_cell.length_a   1.000
_cell.length_b   1.000
_cell.length_c   1.000
_cell.angle_alpha   90.00
_cell.angle_beta   90.00
_cell.angle_gamma   90.00
#
_symmetry.space_group_name_H-M   'P 1'
#
loop_
_entity.id
_entity.type
_entity.pdbx_description
1 polymer ?
#
loop_
_entity_poly.entity_id
_entity_poly.type
_entity_poly.pdbx_seq_one_letter_code
_entity_poly.pdbx_strand_id
1 'polypeptide(L)'
;MEPVNLFDLATRQSQWLAVRQSAIASNIANANTPGYTANDVEPFEKVLDRTAVTLAATQAGHLGAETTNAGFNVKPEDPDGAIMPSKNTVVLEQELMKAGEVRRSFELNTAIVKAFHSMMTMVVKS
;
A
#
# COMPACT_ATOMS: atom_id res chain seq x y z
N MET A 1 -19.81 -19.18 -10.81
CA MET A 1 -19.67 -17.84 -10.22
C MET A 1 -18.35 -17.83 -9.50
N GLU A 2 -17.40 -16.97 -9.88
CA GLU A 2 -16.19 -16.78 -9.07
C GLU A 2 -16.63 -16.43 -7.64
N PRO A 3 -16.08 -17.09 -6.61
CA PRO A 3 -16.37 -16.72 -5.23
C PRO A 3 -15.97 -15.25 -5.05
N VAL A 4 -16.83 -14.49 -4.39
CA VAL A 4 -16.62 -13.06 -4.11
C VAL A 4 -15.35 -12.93 -3.26
N ASN A 5 -14.19 -12.70 -3.90
CA ASN A 5 -12.88 -12.50 -3.26
C ASN A 5 -12.74 -11.12 -2.57
N LEU A 6 -13.86 -10.53 -2.15
CA LEU A 6 -13.86 -9.21 -1.54
C LEU A 6 -13.05 -9.18 -0.24
N PHE A 7 -13.18 -10.20 0.61
CA PHE A 7 -12.44 -10.24 1.87
C PHE A 7 -10.94 -10.34 1.62
N ASP A 8 -10.49 -11.13 0.65
CA ASP A 8 -9.08 -11.19 0.26
C ASP A 8 -8.60 -9.84 -0.29
N LEU A 9 -9.37 -9.20 -1.18
CA LEU A 9 -9.06 -7.87 -1.69
C LEU A 9 -8.96 -6.83 -0.56
N ALA A 10 -9.92 -6.84 0.37
CA ALA A 10 -9.95 -5.92 1.49
C ALA A 10 -8.77 -6.14 2.46
N THR A 11 -8.40 -7.40 2.71
CA THR A 11 -7.19 -7.75 3.47
C THR A 11 -5.93 -7.25 2.76
N ARG A 12 -5.78 -7.50 1.46
CA ARG A 12 -4.63 -7.00 0.68
C ARG A 12 -4.54 -5.49 0.68
N GLN A 13 -5.65 -4.79 0.48
CA GLN A 13 -5.69 -3.32 0.54
C GLN A 13 -5.34 -2.81 1.94
N SER A 14 -5.78 -3.48 3.00
CA SER A 14 -5.41 -3.11 4.38
C SER A 14 -3.91 -3.28 4.64
N GLN A 15 -3.31 -4.35 4.12
CA GLN A 15 -1.86 -4.55 4.20
C GLN A 15 -1.10 -3.49 3.40
N TRP A 16 -1.59 -3.11 2.21
CA TRP A 16 -1.01 -2.04 1.39
C TRP A 16 -1.05 -0.69 2.12
N LEU A 17 -2.21 -0.36 2.71
CA LEU A 17 -2.38 0.87 3.50
C LEU A 17 -1.45 0.89 4.72
N ALA A 18 -1.19 -0.26 5.36
CA ALA A 18 -0.26 -0.33 6.49
C ALA A 18 1.19 -0.04 6.06
N VAL A 19 1.62 -0.59 4.92
CA VAL A 19 2.96 -0.28 4.38
C VAL A 19 3.05 1.20 3.98
N ARG A 20 2.01 1.76 3.38
CA ARG A 20 1.97 3.19 3.02
C ARG A 20 2.02 4.09 4.24
N GLN A 21 1.28 3.75 5.31
CA GLN A 21 1.35 4.47 6.58
C GLN A 21 2.77 4.46 7.16
N SER A 22 3.47 3.32 7.07
CA SER A 22 4.85 3.22 7.54
C SER A 22 5.81 4.07 6.72
N ALA A 23 5.64 4.14 5.40
CA ALA A 23 6.44 4.99 4.52
C ALA A 23 6.25 6.48 4.85
N ILE A 24 4.99 6.92 5.00
CA ILE A 24 4.67 8.31 5.39
C ILE A 24 5.24 8.64 6.78
N ALA A 25 5.11 7.73 7.75
CA ALA A 25 5.68 7.92 9.08
C ALA A 25 7.21 8.05 9.03
N SER A 26 7.88 7.26 8.18
CA SER A 26 9.32 7.37 7.95
C SER A 26 9.70 8.70 7.32
N ASN A 27 8.92 9.21 6.37
CA ASN A 27 9.15 10.53 5.77
C ASN A 27 9.01 11.65 6.80
N ILE A 28 7.94 11.64 7.60
CA ILE A 28 7.71 12.62 8.66
C ILE A 28 8.87 12.60 9.67
N ALA A 29 9.32 11.41 10.08
CA ALA A 29 10.46 11.29 11.00
C ALA A 29 11.76 11.87 10.43
N ASN A 30 11.92 11.85 9.11
CA ASN A 30 13.10 12.35 8.40
C ASN A 30 12.87 13.73 7.73
N ALA A 31 11.82 14.45 8.10
CA ALA A 31 11.49 15.75 7.50
C ALA A 31 12.60 16.81 7.69
N ASN A 32 13.47 16.65 8.67
CA ASN A 32 14.61 17.55 8.91
C ASN A 32 15.97 16.90 8.60
N THR A 33 15.99 15.73 7.95
CA THR A 33 17.22 15.01 7.59
C THR A 33 17.76 15.54 6.25
N PRO A 34 18.96 16.15 6.21
CA PRO A 34 19.55 16.64 4.96
C PRO A 34 19.75 15.51 3.95
N GLY A 35 19.44 15.76 2.67
CA GLY A 35 19.59 14.78 1.59
C GLY A 35 18.62 13.59 1.64
N TYR A 36 17.62 13.58 2.53
CA TYR A 36 16.61 12.54 2.55
C TYR A 36 15.63 12.68 1.36
N THR A 37 15.24 11.56 0.79
CA THR A 37 14.26 11.50 -0.31
C THR A 37 12.98 10.85 0.21
N ALA A 38 11.85 11.54 0.05
CA ALA A 38 10.53 11.02 0.36
C ALA A 38 10.27 9.72 -0.41
N ASN A 39 9.68 8.74 0.26
CA ASN A 39 9.30 7.47 -0.34
C ASN A 39 7.78 7.28 -0.23
N ASP A 40 7.17 6.74 -1.28
CA ASP A 40 5.76 6.31 -1.25
C ASP A 40 5.62 4.90 -1.83
N VAL A 41 4.51 4.26 -1.51
CA VAL A 41 4.17 2.94 -2.02
C VAL A 41 3.56 3.10 -3.41
N GLU A 42 3.85 2.16 -4.31
CA GLU A 42 3.18 2.13 -5.61
C GLU A 42 1.64 2.08 -5.46
N PRO A 43 0.88 2.72 -6.37
CA PRO A 43 -0.58 2.72 -6.33
C PRO A 43 -1.16 1.31 -6.25
N PHE A 44 -2.21 1.14 -5.45
CA PHE A 44 -2.82 -0.16 -5.20
C PHE A 44 -3.32 -0.84 -6.49
N GLU A 45 -3.77 -0.07 -7.47
CA GLU A 45 -4.22 -0.55 -8.77
C GLU A 45 -3.11 -1.33 -9.49
N LYS A 46 -1.86 -0.83 -9.42
CA LYS A 46 -0.70 -1.52 -10.00
C LYS A 46 -0.35 -2.80 -9.25
N VAL A 47 -0.65 -2.87 -7.95
CA VAL A 47 -0.48 -4.08 -7.16
C VAL A 47 -1.50 -5.15 -7.60
N LEU A 48 -2.73 -4.74 -7.92
CA LEU A 48 -3.74 -5.63 -8.47
C LEU A 48 -3.37 -6.12 -9.87
N ASP A 49 -2.87 -5.24 -10.74
CA ASP A 49 -2.44 -5.60 -12.10
C ASP A 49 -1.33 -6.66 -12.11
N ARG A 50 -0.41 -6.63 -11.13
CA ARG A 50 0.64 -7.65 -10.97
C ARG A 50 0.11 -9.03 -10.55
N THR A 51 -1.13 -9.12 -10.11
CA THR A 51 -1.75 -10.41 -9.74
C THR A 51 -2.03 -11.28 -10.98
N ALA A 52 -2.01 -10.71 -12.19
CA ALA A 52 -2.37 -11.43 -13.40
C ALA A 52 -1.30 -12.41 -13.93
N VAL A 53 -0.01 -12.26 -13.60
CA VAL A 53 1.05 -13.17 -14.10
C VAL A 53 2.21 -13.28 -13.11
N THR A 54 2.21 -14.32 -12.28
CA THR A 54 3.39 -14.74 -11.52
C THR A 54 3.98 -16.00 -12.15
N LEU A 55 5.26 -15.95 -12.52
CA LEU A 55 5.98 -17.11 -13.05
C LEU A 55 6.30 -18.06 -11.89
N ALA A 56 5.76 -19.28 -11.92
CA ALA A 56 6.10 -20.31 -10.95
C ALA A 56 7.46 -20.94 -11.32
N ALA A 57 8.44 -20.84 -10.42
CA ALA A 57 9.71 -21.55 -10.58
C ALA A 57 9.48 -23.06 -10.40
N THR A 58 9.93 -23.87 -11.36
CA THR A 58 9.86 -25.34 -11.27
C THR A 58 10.96 -25.95 -10.40
N GLN A 59 12.01 -25.18 -10.11
CA GLN A 59 13.18 -25.60 -9.33
C GLN A 59 13.69 -24.42 -8.50
N ALA A 60 14.04 -24.66 -7.23
CA ALA A 60 14.68 -23.67 -6.36
C ALA A 60 16.08 -23.34 -6.90
N GLY A 61 16.19 -22.25 -7.67
CA GLY A 61 17.42 -21.82 -8.35
C GLY A 61 17.25 -21.47 -9.84
N HIS A 62 16.10 -21.76 -10.45
CA HIS A 62 15.83 -21.38 -11.85
C HIS A 62 15.44 -19.91 -12.04
N LEU A 63 14.96 -19.24 -10.99
CA LEU A 63 14.78 -17.79 -10.96
C LEU A 63 15.86 -17.23 -10.02
N GLY A 64 16.87 -16.57 -10.57
CA GLY A 64 18.09 -16.13 -9.89
C GLY A 64 17.92 -14.97 -8.89
N ALA A 65 16.71 -14.72 -8.42
CA ALA A 65 16.43 -13.91 -7.26
C ALA A 65 15.47 -14.73 -6.41
N GLU A 66 15.77 -14.88 -5.11
CA GLU A 66 14.73 -15.26 -4.17
C GLU A 66 13.52 -14.39 -4.50
N THR A 67 12.40 -15.02 -4.86
CA THR A 67 11.12 -14.33 -4.92
C THR A 67 10.77 -13.99 -3.48
N THR A 68 11.46 -13.00 -2.92
CA THR A 68 11.17 -12.43 -1.63
C THR A 68 9.70 -12.07 -1.70
N ASN A 69 8.93 -12.65 -0.77
CA ASN A 69 7.49 -12.50 -0.66
C ASN A 69 7.03 -11.14 -1.18
N ALA A 70 6.06 -11.18 -2.09
CA ALA A 70 5.41 -10.06 -2.77
C ALA A 70 4.98 -8.94 -1.80
N GLY A 71 5.95 -8.16 -1.33
CA GLY A 71 5.74 -6.96 -0.56
C GLY A 71 5.30 -5.85 -1.49
N PHE A 72 4.57 -4.88 -0.95
CA PHE A 72 4.25 -3.67 -1.71
C PHE A 72 5.54 -2.88 -1.94
N ASN A 73 5.83 -2.54 -3.20
CA ASN A 73 7.04 -1.81 -3.53
C ASN A 73 6.94 -0.37 -3.00
N VAL A 74 7.86 -0.03 -2.12
CA VAL A 74 8.14 1.35 -1.71
C VAL A 74 9.19 1.90 -2.66
N LYS A 75 8.93 3.06 -3.26
CA LYS A 75 9.84 3.70 -4.20
C LYS A 75 10.08 5.16 -3.79
N PRO A 76 11.25 5.72 -4.15
CA PRO A 76 11.45 7.16 -4.07
C PRO A 76 10.36 7.88 -4.85
N GLU A 77 9.79 8.92 -4.25
CA GLU A 77 8.85 9.80 -4.90
C GLU A 77 9.62 10.75 -5.81
N ASP A 78 9.13 10.95 -7.04
CA ASP A 78 9.69 11.96 -7.92
C ASP A 78 9.42 13.34 -7.28
N PRO A 79 10.44 14.19 -7.11
CA PRO A 79 10.27 15.46 -6.42
C PRO A 79 9.37 16.40 -7.24
N ASP A 80 8.10 16.50 -6.86
CA ASP A 80 7.10 17.38 -7.47
C ASP A 80 7.14 18.82 -6.90
N GLY A 81 8.20 19.15 -6.14
CA GLY A 81 8.33 20.38 -5.36
C GLY A 81 9.71 21.04 -5.42
N ALA A 82 9.81 22.23 -4.82
CA ALA A 82 11.07 22.96 -4.74
C ALA A 82 12.07 22.17 -3.87
N ILE A 83 13.20 21.78 -4.47
CA ILE A 83 14.30 21.14 -3.75
C ILE A 83 14.76 22.12 -2.67
N MET A 84 14.59 21.74 -1.40
CA MET A 84 15.06 22.55 -0.29
C MET A 84 16.57 22.78 -0.41
N PRO A 85 17.13 23.88 0.12
CA PRO A 85 18.58 24.08 0.17
C PRO A 85 19.33 22.89 0.82
N SER A 86 18.66 22.16 1.71
CA SER A 86 19.12 20.94 2.38
C SER A 86 19.09 19.67 1.51
N LYS A 87 18.63 19.75 0.26
CA LYS A 87 18.34 18.62 -0.65
C LYS A 87 17.34 17.60 -0.08
N ASN A 88 16.56 17.97 0.94
CA ASN A 88 15.44 17.16 1.39
C ASN A 88 14.24 17.37 0.46
N THR A 89 13.58 16.29 0.07
CA THR A 89 12.37 16.33 -0.76
C THR A 89 11.08 16.18 0.04
N VAL A 90 11.16 15.95 1.35
CA VAL A 90 9.98 15.79 2.22
C VAL A 90 9.31 17.15 2.47
N VAL A 91 8.03 17.23 2.14
CA VAL A 91 7.16 18.36 2.47
C VAL A 91 6.17 17.92 3.55
N LEU A 92 6.34 18.42 4.78
CA LEU A 92 5.60 17.94 5.94
C LEU A 92 4.07 18.09 5.77
N GLU A 93 3.62 19.19 5.19
CA GLU A 93 2.21 19.46 4.93
C GLU A 93 1.61 18.40 4.00
N GLN A 94 2.36 17.97 2.98
CA GLN A 94 1.91 16.93 2.06
C GLN A 94 1.88 15.56 2.74
N GLU A 95 2.89 15.22 3.54
CA GLU A 95 2.92 13.95 4.28
C GLU A 95 1.77 13.85 5.29
N LEU A 96 1.41 14.95 5.95
CA LEU A 96 0.24 15.01 6.85
C LEU A 96 -1.08 14.85 6.10
N MET A 97 -1.20 15.42 4.89
CA MET A 97 -2.38 15.18 4.03
C MET A 97 -2.47 13.71 3.62
N LYS A 98 -1.38 13.11 3.14
CA LYS A 98 -1.30 11.67 2.80
C LYS A 98 -1.67 10.78 3.98
N ALA A 99 -1.23 11.12 5.20
CA ALA A 99 -1.61 10.38 6.40
C ALA A 99 -3.13 10.41 6.66
N GLY A 100 -3.77 11.55 6.42
CA GLY A 100 -5.23 11.69 6.48
C GLY A 100 -5.96 10.83 5.43
N GLU A 101 -5.44 10.78 4.21
CA GLU A 101 -5.98 9.94 3.13
C GLU A 101 -5.87 8.44 3.45
N VAL A 102 -4.73 8.00 4.00
CA VAL A 102 -4.53 6.61 4.43
C VAL A 102 -5.53 6.23 5.52
N ARG A 103 -5.72 7.10 6.52
CA ARG A 103 -6.72 6.90 7.58
C ARG A 103 -8.13 6.74 7.00
N ARG A 104 -8.54 7.68 6.13
CA ARG A 104 -9.86 7.64 5.48
C ARG A 104 -10.06 6.35 4.67
N SER A 105 -9.02 5.88 4.00
CA SER A 105 -9.05 4.64 3.20
C SER A 105 -9.21 3.40 4.08
N PHE A 106 -8.55 3.34 5.24
CA PHE A 106 -8.75 2.27 6.23
C PHE A 106 -10.18 2.23 6.77
N GLU A 107 -10.74 3.40 7.10
CA GLU A 107 -12.12 3.52 7.59
C GLU A 107 -13.12 3.02 6.53
N LEU A 108 -12.91 3.38 5.25
CA LEU A 108 -13.74 2.91 4.14
C LEU A 108 -13.64 1.39 3.95
N ASN A 109 -12.43 0.82 3.93
CA ASN A 109 -12.23 -0.62 3.79
C ASN A 109 -12.96 -1.39 4.90
N THR A 110 -12.81 -0.94 6.15
CA THR A 110 -13.49 -1.53 7.31
C THR A 110 -15.01 -1.46 7.15
N ALA A 111 -15.55 -0.33 6.67
CA ALA A 111 -16.98 -0.17 6.44
C ALA A 111 -17.50 -1.14 5.36
N ILE A 112 -16.75 -1.35 4.28
CA ILE A 112 -17.09 -2.30 3.21
C ILE A 112 -17.13 -3.73 3.76
N VAL A 113 -16.07 -4.17 4.45
CA VAL A 113 -15.98 -5.52 5.06
C VAL A 113 -17.15 -5.76 5.99
N LYS A 114 -17.49 -4.78 6.84
CA LYS A 114 -18.61 -4.85 7.77
C LYS A 114 -19.95 -5.02 7.03
N ALA A 115 -20.19 -4.21 5.99
CA ALA A 115 -21.43 -4.27 5.22
C ALA A 115 -21.65 -5.65 4.58
N PHE A 116 -20.61 -6.20 3.94
CA PHE A 116 -20.67 -7.52 3.31
C PHE A 116 -20.81 -8.65 4.33
N HIS A 117 -20.13 -8.56 5.47
CA HIS A 117 -20.32 -9.51 6.56
C HIS A 117 -21.78 -9.50 7.07
N SER A 118 -22.39 -8.32 7.24
CA SER A 118 -23.81 -8.20 7.60
C SER A 118 -24.74 -8.82 6.54
N MET A 119 -24.45 -8.64 5.24
CA MET A 119 -25.22 -9.30 4.18
C MET A 119 -25.09 -10.84 4.22
N MET A 120 -23.88 -11.36 4.39
CA MET A 120 -23.64 -12.81 4.48
C MET A 120 -24.36 -13.44 5.67
N THR A 121 -24.29 -12.79 6.84
CA THR A 121 -24.98 -13.27 8.05
C THR A 121 -26.50 -13.22 7.92
N MET A 122 -27.05 -12.26 7.17
CA MET A 122 -28.49 -12.18 6.89
C MET A 122 -28.97 -13.37 6.03
N VAL A 123 -28.19 -13.75 5.01
CA VAL A 123 -28.51 -14.89 4.14
C VAL A 123 -28.40 -16.22 4.88
N VAL A 124 -27.35 -16.41 5.70
CA VAL A 124 -27.14 -17.66 6.44
C VAL A 124 -28.18 -17.88 7.55
N LYS A 125 -28.78 -16.82 8.07
CA LYS A 125 -29.77 -16.90 9.15
C LYS A 125 -31.21 -17.14 8.64
N SER A 126 -31.42 -17.14 7.31
CA SER A 126 -32.69 -17.44 6.65
C SER A 126 -32.74 -18.90 6.20
#